data_AF-A0A2J1DR91-F1
#
_entry.id   AF-A0A2J1DR91-F1
#
_cell.length_a   1.000
_cell.length_b   1.000
_cell.length_c   1.000
_cell.angle_alpha   90.00
_cell.angle_beta   90.00
_cell.angle_gamma   90.00
#
_symmetry.space_group_name_H-M   'P 1'
#
loop_
_entity.id
_entity.type
_entity.pdbx_description
1 polymer ?
#
loop_
_entity_poly.entity_id
_entity_poly.type
_entity_poly.pdbx_seq_one_letter_code
_entity_poly.pdbx_strand_id
1 'polypeptide(L)'
;MVRAVCRIGAIPEGFILPLRPPVSANVTIMQGCNNFCTYCVVPYRRGREKSRSIAEIGCEVAELVRRGSREVVLLGQNVDSYGHDLPEKPCLADLLSALHDIPGLLRIRFLTSHPKDISQKLIDAMAHLPKVCRSLSLPVQSGDDTILAAMRRGYTNQQYRELVERIKTAMPDISLQTDLIVGFPSENEEQFNQSYKLMADIGYDAIHVAAYSPRPQTVAARDMADDVPVIEKKRR
;
A
#
# COMPACT_ATOMS: atom_id res chain seq x y z
N MET A 1 -4.27 -22.08 -12.36
CA MET A 1 -3.11 -22.43 -11.53
C MET A 1 -3.47 -22.75 -10.07
N VAL A 2 -4.21 -21.88 -9.35
CA VAL A 2 -4.60 -22.12 -7.94
C VAL A 2 -5.38 -23.44 -7.72
N ARG A 3 -6.30 -23.78 -8.64
CA ARG A 3 -7.06 -25.05 -8.61
C ARG A 3 -6.19 -26.32 -8.67
N ALA A 4 -5.01 -26.27 -9.28
CA ALA A 4 -4.15 -27.45 -9.43
C ALA A 4 -3.26 -27.70 -8.20
N VAL A 5 -2.99 -26.65 -7.42
CA VAL A 5 -2.07 -26.72 -6.26
C VAL A 5 -2.83 -26.93 -4.95
N CYS A 6 -4.05 -26.41 -4.83
CA CYS A 6 -4.88 -26.60 -3.65
C CYS A 6 -5.64 -27.93 -3.72
N ARG A 7 -5.10 -29.01 -3.14
CA ARG A 7 -5.94 -30.17 -2.84
C ARG A 7 -7.00 -29.75 -1.81
N ILE A 8 -8.25 -30.11 -2.07
CA ILE A 8 -9.40 -29.79 -1.22
C ILE A 8 -9.09 -30.29 0.21
N GLY A 9 -9.03 -29.38 1.19
CA GLY A 9 -8.74 -29.70 2.59
C GLY A 9 -7.25 -29.77 2.97
N ALA A 10 -6.32 -29.63 2.04
CA ALA A 10 -4.88 -29.59 2.32
C ALA A 10 -4.43 -28.15 2.53
N ILE A 11 -4.75 -27.62 3.71
CA ILE A 11 -4.13 -26.41 4.22
C ILE A 11 -2.61 -26.71 4.35
N PRO A 12 -1.69 -25.90 3.79
CA PRO A 12 -0.27 -26.10 4.01
C PRO A 12 0.04 -26.17 5.51
N GLU A 13 0.92 -27.09 5.93
CA GLU A 13 1.26 -27.27 7.34
C GLU A 13 1.60 -25.91 7.99
N GLY A 14 0.88 -25.56 9.07
CA GLY A 14 1.08 -24.31 9.82
C GLY A 14 0.03 -23.21 9.63
N PHE A 15 -0.93 -23.35 8.69
CA PHE A 15 -2.02 -22.37 8.55
C PHE A 15 -3.20 -22.68 9.49
N ILE A 16 -3.28 -21.93 10.59
CA ILE A 16 -4.44 -21.96 11.49
C ILE A 16 -5.44 -20.92 11.02
N LEU A 17 -6.47 -21.36 10.28
CA LEU A 17 -7.57 -20.51 9.84
C LEU A 17 -8.77 -20.64 10.79
N PRO A 18 -9.54 -19.56 11.03
CA PRO A 18 -10.74 -19.62 11.85
C PRO A 18 -11.78 -20.54 11.22
N LEU A 19 -12.50 -21.31 12.04
CA LEU A 19 -13.60 -22.16 11.56
C LEU A 19 -14.75 -21.34 10.95
N ARG A 20 -14.97 -20.13 11.48
CA ARG A 20 -15.94 -19.15 11.01
C ARG A 20 -15.22 -17.82 10.79
N PRO A 21 -14.66 -17.57 9.60
CA PRO A 21 -14.02 -16.29 9.32
C PRO A 21 -15.06 -15.17 9.20
N PRO A 22 -14.65 -13.91 9.40
CA PRO A 22 -15.48 -12.75 9.05
C PRO A 22 -15.79 -12.72 7.55
N VAL A 23 -16.82 -11.96 7.18
CA VAL A 23 -17.19 -11.75 5.76
C VAL A 23 -16.03 -11.15 4.96
N SER A 24 -15.31 -10.21 5.57
CA SER A 24 -14.05 -9.63 5.04
C SER A 24 -12.88 -10.10 5.90
N ALA A 25 -11.96 -10.86 5.29
CA ALA A 25 -10.82 -11.46 5.98
C ALA A 25 -9.49 -10.83 5.54
N ASN A 26 -8.61 -10.58 6.51
CA ASN A 26 -7.28 -10.03 6.25
C ASN A 26 -6.29 -11.15 5.91
N VAL A 27 -5.55 -10.99 4.82
CA VAL A 27 -4.56 -11.97 4.35
C VAL A 27 -3.22 -11.28 4.17
N THR A 28 -2.23 -11.65 4.98
CA THR A 28 -0.88 -11.07 4.86
C THR A 28 -0.15 -11.71 3.69
N ILE A 29 0.16 -10.93 2.64
CA ILE A 29 0.79 -11.45 1.41
C ILE A 29 2.31 -11.30 1.40
N MET A 30 2.83 -10.36 2.20
CA MET A 30 4.26 -10.11 2.34
C MET A 30 4.57 -9.41 3.66
N GLN A 31 5.84 -9.43 4.05
CA GLN A 31 6.37 -8.70 5.21
C GLN A 31 7.63 -7.93 4.85
N GLY A 32 7.92 -6.86 5.59
CA GLY A 32 9.10 -6.03 5.35
C GLY A 32 8.91 -5.01 4.24
N CYS A 33 9.90 -4.13 4.09
CA CYS A 33 9.88 -3.07 3.08
C CYS A 33 11.31 -2.66 2.74
N ASN A 34 11.60 -2.51 1.45
CA ASN A 34 12.89 -2.04 0.95
C ASN A 34 12.90 -0.54 0.65
N ASN A 35 11.78 0.17 0.81
CA ASN A 35 11.73 1.63 0.72
C ASN A 35 12.20 2.24 2.06
N PHE A 36 13.48 2.61 2.14
CA PHE A 36 14.12 3.28 3.29
C PHE A 36 13.74 4.76 3.37
N CYS A 37 12.43 5.04 3.49
CA CYS A 37 11.93 6.39 3.75
C CYS A 37 12.51 6.89 5.08
N THR A 38 12.98 8.13 5.14
CA THR A 38 13.81 8.60 6.26
C THR A 38 13.07 8.62 7.60
N TYR A 39 11.74 8.78 7.60
CA TYR A 39 10.87 8.74 8.78
C TYR A 39 10.37 7.33 9.15
N CYS A 40 10.59 6.32 8.29
CA CYS A 40 9.93 5.03 8.43
C CYS A 40 10.81 4.04 9.20
N VAL A 41 10.25 3.46 10.27
CA VAL A 41 10.95 2.47 11.11
C VAL A 41 10.82 1.03 10.56
N VAL A 42 9.93 0.82 9.58
CA VAL A 42 9.57 -0.52 9.08
C VAL A 42 10.79 -1.33 8.61
N PRO A 43 11.70 -0.81 7.77
CA PRO A 43 12.84 -1.59 7.28
C PRO A 43 13.73 -2.13 8.41
N TYR A 44 13.83 -1.39 9.52
CA TYR A 44 14.63 -1.76 10.68
C TYR A 44 13.94 -2.77 11.60
N ARG A 45 12.59 -2.74 11.68
CA ARG A 45 11.81 -3.59 12.61
C ARG A 45 11.23 -4.84 11.96
N ARG A 46 10.91 -4.78 10.67
CA ARG A 46 10.30 -5.88 9.90
C ARG A 46 11.27 -6.53 8.92
N GLY A 47 12.43 -5.91 8.70
CA GLY A 47 13.45 -6.42 7.80
C GLY A 47 13.12 -6.18 6.33
N ARG A 48 13.85 -6.92 5.48
CA ARG A 48 13.71 -6.90 4.03
C ARG A 48 12.40 -7.52 3.59
N GLU A 49 11.97 -7.17 2.38
CA GLU A 49 10.77 -7.75 1.76
C GLU A 49 10.88 -9.27 1.68
N LYS A 50 9.82 -9.93 2.14
CA LYS A 50 9.61 -11.36 2.04
C LYS A 50 8.16 -11.62 1.64
N SER A 51 7.97 -12.06 0.41
CA SER A 51 6.66 -12.36 -0.17
C SER A 51 6.29 -13.83 0.04
N ARG A 52 4.99 -14.10 0.16
CA ARG A 52 4.46 -15.46 0.08
C ARG A 52 4.16 -15.82 -1.37
N SER A 53 4.24 -17.10 -1.72
CA SER A 53 3.91 -17.54 -3.08
C SER A 53 2.43 -17.32 -3.41
N ILE A 54 2.13 -17.12 -4.70
CA ILE A 54 0.73 -17.03 -5.18
C ILE A 54 -0.05 -18.29 -4.81
N ALA A 55 0.59 -19.47 -4.84
CA ALA A 55 -0.03 -20.72 -4.47
C ALA A 55 -0.46 -20.75 -3.00
N GLU A 56 0.42 -20.39 -2.07
CA GLU A 56 0.10 -20.35 -0.63
C GLU A 56 -1.03 -19.36 -0.33
N ILE A 57 -0.98 -18.16 -0.90
CA ILE A 57 -2.01 -17.14 -0.72
C ILE A 57 -3.34 -17.61 -1.33
N GLY A 58 -3.30 -18.18 -2.54
CA GLY A 58 -4.47 -18.71 -3.22
C GLY A 58 -5.15 -19.84 -2.45
N CYS A 59 -4.39 -20.76 -1.86
CA CYS A 59 -4.92 -21.82 -0.99
C CYS A 59 -5.60 -21.24 0.26
N GLU A 60 -4.97 -20.27 0.93
CA GLU A 60 -5.55 -19.63 2.12
C GLU A 60 -6.86 -18.91 1.79
N VAL A 61 -6.87 -18.09 0.72
CA VAL A 61 -8.06 -17.36 0.29
C VAL A 61 -9.19 -18.31 -0.10
N ALA A 62 -8.88 -19.37 -0.85
CA ALA A 62 -9.88 -20.36 -1.24
C ALA A 62 -10.53 -21.04 -0.02
N GLU A 63 -9.73 -21.37 1.00
CA GLU A 63 -10.23 -21.97 2.24
C GLU A 63 -11.06 -20.98 3.08
N LEU A 64 -10.64 -19.72 3.18
CA LEU A 64 -11.42 -18.67 3.84
C LEU A 64 -12.80 -18.49 3.17
N VAL A 65 -12.83 -18.48 1.83
CA VAL A 65 -14.05 -18.36 1.04
C VAL A 65 -14.96 -19.57 1.24
N ARG A 66 -14.40 -20.78 1.23
CA ARG A 66 -15.12 -22.03 1.53
C ARG A 66 -15.78 -21.99 2.91
N ARG A 67 -15.13 -21.35 3.89
CA ARG A 67 -15.64 -21.19 5.26
C ARG A 67 -16.59 -20.02 5.46
N GLY A 68 -16.83 -19.19 4.43
CA GLY A 68 -17.86 -18.15 4.46
C GLY A 68 -17.38 -16.74 4.15
N SER A 69 -16.08 -16.48 4.04
CA SER A 69 -15.61 -15.16 3.59
C SER A 69 -16.07 -14.88 2.17
N ARG A 70 -16.33 -13.61 1.88
CA ARG A 70 -16.73 -13.11 0.56
C ARG A 70 -15.83 -11.99 0.08
N GLU A 71 -15.09 -11.37 1.00
CA GLU A 71 -14.09 -10.35 0.71
C GLU A 71 -12.77 -10.73 1.37
N VAL A 72 -11.66 -10.38 0.72
CA VAL A 72 -10.33 -10.42 1.33
C VAL A 72 -9.64 -9.07 1.21
N VAL A 73 -8.87 -8.71 2.24
CA VAL A 73 -7.98 -7.54 2.25
C VAL A 73 -6.55 -8.03 2.32
N LEU A 74 -5.80 -7.80 1.25
CA LEU A 74 -4.39 -8.17 1.16
C LEU A 74 -3.54 -7.14 1.91
N LEU A 75 -2.71 -7.64 2.83
CA LEU A 75 -1.91 -6.82 3.73
C LEU A 75 -0.41 -7.03 3.50
N GLY A 76 0.34 -5.94 3.63
CA GLY A 76 1.79 -5.89 3.60
C GLY A 76 2.28 -4.61 4.26
N GLN A 77 3.56 -4.30 4.11
CA GLN A 77 4.08 -2.95 4.41
C GLN A 77 4.25 -2.11 3.15
N ASN A 78 4.43 -2.75 2.00
CA ASN A 78 4.39 -2.16 0.67
C ASN A 78 3.89 -3.21 -0.33
N VAL A 79 2.58 -3.37 -0.46
CA VAL A 79 2.00 -4.46 -1.27
C VAL A 79 2.35 -4.37 -2.76
N ASP A 80 2.68 -3.18 -3.25
CA ASP A 80 2.99 -2.98 -4.67
C ASP A 80 4.34 -3.60 -5.06
N SER A 81 5.24 -3.82 -4.09
CA SER A 81 6.51 -4.54 -4.28
C SER A 81 6.40 -6.06 -4.14
N TYR A 82 5.18 -6.59 -4.02
CA TYR A 82 4.94 -8.02 -3.90
C TYR A 82 5.65 -8.81 -5.01
N GLY A 83 6.36 -9.86 -4.60
CA GLY A 83 6.94 -10.87 -5.45
C GLY A 83 8.31 -10.53 -6.07
N HIS A 84 8.85 -9.33 -5.84
CA HIS A 84 10.21 -8.97 -6.27
C HIS A 84 11.31 -9.92 -5.75
N ASP A 85 11.10 -10.50 -4.56
CA ASP A 85 11.99 -11.45 -3.89
C ASP A 85 11.77 -12.92 -4.28
N LEU A 86 10.73 -13.23 -5.07
CA LEU A 86 10.42 -14.58 -5.49
C LEU A 86 11.16 -14.96 -6.80
N PRO A 87 11.48 -16.24 -7.05
CA PRO A 87 12.26 -16.67 -8.22
C PRO A 87 11.64 -16.26 -9.57
N GLU A 88 10.32 -16.40 -9.71
CA GLU A 88 9.59 -16.07 -10.94
C GLU A 88 9.24 -14.58 -11.05
N LYS A 89 9.51 -13.80 -10.00
CA LYS A 89 9.19 -12.37 -9.87
C LYS A 89 7.77 -12.01 -10.32
N PRO A 90 6.71 -12.72 -9.86
CA PRO A 90 5.35 -12.27 -10.08
C PRO A 90 5.14 -10.90 -9.43
N CYS A 91 4.18 -10.12 -9.92
CA CYS A 91 3.80 -8.84 -9.29
C CYS A 91 2.42 -8.91 -8.66
N LEU A 92 2.01 -7.84 -7.95
CA LEU A 92 0.70 -7.77 -7.31
C LEU A 92 -0.45 -8.01 -8.30
N ALA A 93 -0.34 -7.54 -9.54
CA ALA A 93 -1.34 -7.77 -10.58
C ALA A 93 -1.54 -9.27 -10.91
N ASP A 94 -0.47 -10.06 -10.89
CA ASP A 94 -0.52 -11.51 -11.12
C ASP A 94 -1.24 -12.21 -9.97
N LEU A 95 -0.97 -11.78 -8.73
CA LEU A 95 -1.68 -12.27 -7.55
C LEU A 95 -3.17 -11.91 -7.61
N LEU A 96 -3.52 -10.66 -7.91
CA LEU A 96 -4.90 -10.22 -8.04
C LEU A 96 -5.66 -11.04 -9.10
N SER A 97 -5.03 -11.29 -10.25
CA SER A 97 -5.60 -12.12 -11.31
C SER A 97 -5.82 -13.57 -10.85
N ALA A 98 -4.85 -14.15 -10.14
CA ALA A 98 -4.98 -15.51 -9.61
C ALA A 98 -6.09 -15.64 -8.55
N LEU A 99 -6.27 -14.63 -7.70
CA LEU A 99 -7.32 -14.61 -6.68
C LEU A 99 -8.70 -14.29 -7.26
N HIS A 100 -8.75 -13.46 -8.30
CA HIS A 100 -10.00 -13.10 -9.00
C HIS A 100 -10.79 -14.35 -9.43
N ASP A 101 -10.11 -15.40 -9.89
CA ASP A 101 -10.77 -16.61 -10.39
C ASP A 101 -11.28 -17.56 -9.30
N ILE A 102 -11.08 -17.24 -8.01
CA ILE A 102 -11.58 -18.05 -6.91
C ILE A 102 -13.11 -17.98 -6.85
N PRO A 103 -13.83 -19.12 -7.00
CA PRO A 103 -15.28 -19.15 -6.91
C PRO A 103 -15.76 -18.77 -5.51
N GLY A 104 -16.81 -17.94 -5.43
CA GLY A 104 -17.38 -17.47 -4.17
C GLY A 104 -16.67 -16.25 -3.56
N LEU A 105 -15.46 -15.91 -4.01
CA LEU A 105 -14.84 -14.62 -3.69
C LEU A 105 -15.54 -13.52 -4.48
N LEU A 106 -16.01 -12.49 -3.79
CA LEU A 106 -16.77 -11.38 -4.37
C LEU A 106 -15.98 -10.08 -4.43
N ARG A 107 -15.05 -9.86 -3.49
CA ARG A 107 -14.23 -8.64 -3.47
C ARG A 107 -12.81 -8.88 -2.99
N ILE A 108 -11.87 -8.18 -3.61
CA ILE A 108 -10.46 -8.12 -3.24
C ILE A 108 -10.12 -6.65 -2.98
N ARG A 109 -9.55 -6.37 -1.81
CA ARG A 109 -8.95 -5.07 -1.46
C ARG A 109 -7.48 -5.29 -1.13
N PHE A 110 -6.70 -4.23 -1.19
CA PHE A 110 -5.36 -4.21 -0.63
C PHE A 110 -5.09 -2.83 -0.04
N LEU A 111 -4.14 -2.76 0.89
CA LEU A 111 -3.75 -1.53 1.57
C LEU A 111 -2.23 -1.40 1.52
N THR A 112 -1.70 -0.23 1.90
CA THR A 112 -0.27 0.07 2.00
C THR A 112 0.46 0.12 0.65
N SER A 113 -0.03 0.97 -0.26
CA SER A 113 0.68 1.23 -1.51
C SER A 113 1.78 2.29 -1.35
N HIS A 114 2.75 2.24 -2.25
CA HIS A 114 3.81 3.21 -2.39
C HIS A 114 3.80 3.76 -3.83
N PRO A 115 3.62 5.08 -4.05
CA PRO A 115 3.42 5.64 -5.40
C PRO A 115 4.50 5.27 -6.41
N LYS A 116 5.76 5.19 -5.97
CA LYS A 116 6.91 4.75 -6.78
C LYS A 116 6.74 3.36 -7.40
N ASP A 117 6.01 2.46 -6.71
CA ASP A 117 5.95 1.04 -7.06
C ASP A 117 4.64 0.66 -7.77
N ILE A 118 3.73 1.63 -7.99
CA ILE A 118 2.52 1.42 -8.79
C ILE A 118 2.91 1.28 -10.27
N SER A 119 2.77 0.07 -10.80
CA SER A 119 3.01 -0.23 -12.22
C SER A 119 1.75 -0.06 -13.07
N GLN A 120 1.93 0.17 -14.38
CA GLN A 120 0.81 0.19 -15.33
C GLN A 120 0.02 -1.14 -15.30
N LYS A 121 0.72 -2.27 -15.17
CA LYS A 121 0.10 -3.60 -15.08
C LYS A 121 -0.85 -3.72 -13.87
N LEU A 122 -0.53 -3.08 -12.75
CA LEU A 122 -1.42 -3.03 -11.58
C LEU A 122 -2.65 -2.15 -11.85
N ILE A 123 -2.46 -0.97 -12.46
CA ILE A 123 -3.57 -0.08 -12.85
C ILE A 123 -4.52 -0.82 -13.78
N ASP A 124 -3.99 -1.49 -14.81
CA ASP A 124 -4.78 -2.26 -15.77
C ASP A 124 -5.52 -3.42 -15.08
N ALA A 125 -4.87 -4.14 -14.18
CA ALA A 125 -5.52 -5.22 -13.43
C ALA A 125 -6.67 -4.71 -12.56
N MET A 126 -6.51 -3.59 -11.86
CA MET A 126 -7.59 -2.98 -11.09
C MET A 126 -8.76 -2.52 -11.98
N ALA A 127 -8.47 -2.01 -13.18
CA ALA A 127 -9.49 -1.55 -14.12
C ALA A 127 -10.33 -2.70 -14.69
N HIS A 128 -9.69 -3.82 -15.02
CA HIS A 128 -10.29 -4.94 -15.75
C HIS A 128 -10.81 -6.08 -14.86
N LEU A 129 -10.32 -6.25 -13.64
CA LEU A 129 -10.74 -7.32 -12.75
C LEU A 129 -11.91 -6.86 -11.86
N PRO A 130 -13.18 -7.23 -12.15
CA PRO A 130 -14.36 -6.68 -11.48
C PRO A 130 -14.44 -6.98 -9.96
N LYS A 131 -13.75 -8.02 -9.49
CA LYS A 131 -13.67 -8.31 -8.04
C LYS A 131 -12.65 -7.45 -7.31
N VAL A 132 -11.71 -6.82 -8.01
CA VAL A 132 -10.75 -5.91 -7.39
C VAL A 132 -11.44 -4.57 -7.15
N CYS A 133 -11.46 -4.13 -5.90
CA CYS A 133 -12.15 -2.90 -5.54
C CYS A 133 -11.40 -1.69 -6.14
N ARG A 134 -12.16 -0.78 -6.78
CA ARG A 134 -11.67 0.52 -7.28
C ARG A 134 -11.48 1.50 -6.13
N SER A 135 -10.58 1.16 -5.22
CA SER A 135 -10.19 1.99 -4.07
C SER A 135 -8.70 1.80 -3.84
N LEU A 136 -7.96 2.92 -3.79
CA LEU A 136 -6.51 2.93 -3.65
C LEU A 136 -6.10 3.95 -2.58
N SER A 137 -5.41 3.46 -1.55
CA SER A 137 -4.67 4.32 -0.62
C SER A 137 -3.31 4.58 -1.25
N LEU A 138 -3.05 5.83 -1.65
CA LEU A 138 -1.84 6.28 -2.35
C LEU A 138 -1.15 7.38 -1.53
N PRO A 139 -0.31 7.03 -0.54
CA PRO A 139 0.29 7.98 0.39
C PRO A 139 1.34 8.88 -0.28
N VAL A 140 1.07 10.18 -0.40
CA VAL A 140 2.03 11.14 -0.96
C VAL A 140 3.07 11.58 0.08
N GLN A 141 2.66 11.70 1.34
CA GLN A 141 3.43 12.14 2.50
C GLN A 141 3.78 13.64 2.53
N SER A 142 4.09 14.26 1.39
CA SER A 142 4.24 15.71 1.23
C SER A 142 3.95 16.13 -0.22
N GLY A 143 3.55 17.37 -0.44
CA GLY A 143 3.45 17.96 -1.78
C GLY A 143 4.67 18.79 -2.19
N ASP A 144 5.71 18.90 -1.36
CA ASP A 144 6.91 19.65 -1.72
C ASP A 144 8.06 18.74 -2.16
N ASP A 145 8.71 19.05 -3.28
CA ASP A 145 9.79 18.22 -3.84
C ASP A 145 11.03 18.14 -2.94
N THR A 146 11.34 19.21 -2.21
CA THR A 146 12.47 19.23 -1.27
C THR A 146 12.17 18.33 -0.09
N ILE A 147 10.95 18.39 0.47
CA ILE A 147 10.52 17.51 1.56
C ILE A 147 10.38 16.06 1.08
N LEU A 148 9.83 15.80 -0.11
CA LEU A 148 9.76 14.46 -0.71
C LEU A 148 11.16 13.84 -0.90
N ALA A 149 12.13 14.63 -1.34
CA ALA A 149 13.52 14.20 -1.45
C ALA A 149 14.14 13.90 -0.08
N ALA A 150 13.91 14.78 0.90
CA ALA A 150 14.35 14.60 2.29
C ALA A 150 13.71 13.36 2.96
N MET A 151 12.47 13.04 2.59
CA MET A 151 11.74 11.82 2.96
C MET A 151 12.24 10.55 2.23
N ARG A 152 13.07 10.70 1.18
CA ARG A 152 13.51 9.66 0.24
C ARG A 152 12.36 8.94 -0.47
N ARG A 153 11.35 9.70 -0.92
CA ARG A 153 10.20 9.15 -1.65
C ARG A 153 10.53 8.69 -3.07
N GLY A 154 11.54 9.31 -3.69
CA GLY A 154 12.04 8.93 -5.01
C GLY A 154 11.13 9.31 -6.17
N TYR A 155 10.26 10.29 -5.96
CA TYR A 155 9.42 10.92 -6.98
C TYR A 155 9.17 12.39 -6.63
N THR A 156 8.79 13.19 -7.62
CA THR A 156 8.37 14.59 -7.46
C THR A 156 6.85 14.70 -7.37
N ASN A 157 6.34 15.86 -6.94
CA ASN A 157 4.94 16.24 -6.99
C ASN A 157 4.38 16.08 -8.41
N GLN A 158 5.10 16.55 -9.42
CA GLN A 158 4.68 16.41 -10.82
C GLN A 158 4.53 14.95 -11.25
N GLN A 159 5.51 14.09 -10.95
CA GLN A 159 5.43 12.65 -11.26
C GLN A 159 4.27 11.96 -10.52
N TYR A 160 4.00 12.40 -9.30
CA TYR A 160 2.88 11.91 -8.52
C TYR A 160 1.53 12.31 -9.14
N ARG A 161 1.39 13.56 -9.63
CA ARG A 161 0.19 14.01 -10.36
C ARG A 161 -0.03 13.22 -11.64
N GLU A 162 1.02 12.99 -12.41
CA GLU A 162 0.95 12.16 -13.63
C GLU A 162 0.51 10.73 -13.32
N LEU A 163 0.97 10.15 -12.20
CA LEU A 163 0.50 8.85 -11.75
C LEU A 163 -1.00 8.86 -11.43
N VAL A 164 -1.46 9.87 -10.68
CA VAL A 164 -2.88 10.02 -10.33
C VAL A 164 -3.74 10.21 -11.58
N GLU A 165 -3.29 11.00 -12.55
CA GLU A 165 -3.98 11.20 -13.82
C GLU A 165 -4.10 9.89 -14.60
N ARG A 166 -3.02 9.10 -14.71
CA ARG A 166 -3.07 7.77 -15.34
C ARG A 166 -4.09 6.86 -14.66
N ILE A 167 -4.10 6.84 -13.33
CA ILE A 167 -5.04 6.03 -12.53
C ILE A 167 -6.49 6.46 -12.79
N LYS A 168 -6.80 7.76 -12.70
CA LYS A 168 -8.15 8.30 -12.93
C LYS A 168 -8.60 8.13 -14.38
N THR A 169 -7.68 8.18 -15.34
CA THR A 169 -7.99 7.93 -16.76
C THR A 169 -8.41 6.48 -16.98
N ALA A 170 -7.70 5.52 -16.39
CA ALA A 170 -8.03 4.10 -16.49
C ALA A 170 -9.30 3.74 -15.68
N MET A 171 -9.54 4.42 -14.56
CA MET A 171 -10.66 4.17 -13.66
C MET A 171 -11.28 5.49 -13.18
N PRO A 172 -12.19 6.11 -13.95
CA PRO A 172 -12.78 7.41 -13.60
C PRO A 172 -13.57 7.42 -12.28
N ASP A 173 -14.06 6.27 -11.84
CA ASP A 173 -14.82 6.04 -10.62
C ASP A 173 -13.97 5.55 -9.43
N ILE A 174 -12.63 5.58 -9.55
CA ILE A 174 -11.75 5.13 -8.47
C ILE A 174 -11.83 6.04 -7.25
N SER A 175 -11.96 5.42 -6.09
CA SER A 175 -11.80 6.13 -4.82
C SER A 175 -10.32 6.24 -4.45
N LEU A 176 -9.83 7.45 -4.20
CA LEU A 176 -8.45 7.72 -3.81
C LEU A 176 -8.38 8.23 -2.37
N GLN A 177 -7.49 7.61 -1.60
CA GLN A 177 -7.15 8.01 -0.24
C GLN A 177 -5.66 8.32 -0.17
N THR A 178 -5.24 9.18 0.76
CA THR A 178 -3.81 9.47 0.94
C THR A 178 -3.46 9.70 2.40
N ASP A 179 -2.17 9.69 2.69
CA ASP A 179 -1.59 10.05 3.98
C ASP A 179 -0.60 11.20 3.76
N LEU A 180 -0.65 12.18 4.67
CA LEU A 180 0.18 13.37 4.69
C LEU A 180 0.88 13.49 6.05
N ILE A 181 2.19 13.77 6.03
CA ILE A 181 2.97 14.09 7.22
C ILE A 181 3.22 15.59 7.24
N VAL A 182 2.70 16.28 8.25
CA VAL A 182 2.93 17.73 8.44
C VAL A 182 4.00 17.98 9.50
N GLY A 183 4.79 19.02 9.30
CA GLY A 183 5.88 19.40 10.19
C GLY A 183 7.05 18.44 10.17
N PHE A 184 7.33 17.82 9.02
CA PHE A 184 8.59 17.10 8.80
C PHE A 184 9.80 18.03 9.04
N PRO A 185 10.98 17.53 9.47
CA PRO A 185 12.16 18.36 9.69
C PRO A 185 12.42 19.35 8.56
N SER A 186 12.59 20.61 8.95
CA SER A 186 12.82 21.79 8.12
C SER A 186 11.68 22.19 7.18
N GLU A 187 10.46 21.65 7.35
CA GLU A 187 9.28 22.05 6.56
C GLU A 187 8.81 23.46 6.93
N ASN A 188 8.97 24.40 5.99
CA ASN A 188 8.46 25.76 6.11
C ASN A 188 7.01 25.92 5.62
N GLU A 189 6.46 27.13 5.74
CA GLU A 189 5.08 27.42 5.36
C GLU A 189 4.80 27.29 3.85
N GLU A 190 5.73 27.69 2.99
CA GLU A 190 5.59 27.57 1.54
C GLU A 190 5.51 26.10 1.10
N GLN A 191 6.35 25.25 1.71
CA GLN A 191 6.38 23.80 1.44
C GLN A 191 5.10 23.11 1.93
N PHE A 192 4.62 23.48 3.13
CA PHE A 192 3.31 23.04 3.60
C PHE A 192 2.18 23.46 2.64
N ASN A 193 2.22 24.70 2.15
CA ASN A 193 1.23 25.19 1.19
C ASN A 193 1.26 24.42 -0.15
N GLN A 194 2.39 23.84 -0.56
CA GLN A 194 2.44 22.93 -1.72
C GLN A 194 1.67 21.62 -1.44
N SER A 195 1.81 21.06 -0.24
CA SER A 195 1.00 19.92 0.21
C SER A 195 -0.49 20.24 0.18
N TYR A 196 -0.88 21.39 0.72
CA TYR A 196 -2.28 21.83 0.72
C TYR A 196 -2.85 21.98 -0.70
N LYS A 197 -2.11 22.65 -1.61
CA LYS A 197 -2.50 22.80 -3.02
C LYS A 197 -2.66 21.44 -3.70
N LEU A 198 -1.72 20.52 -3.47
CA LEU A 198 -1.80 19.16 -4.03
C LEU A 198 -3.07 18.43 -3.60
N MET A 199 -3.47 18.54 -2.33
CA MET A 199 -4.71 17.94 -1.83
C MET A 199 -5.94 18.55 -2.51
N ALA A 200 -5.99 19.87 -2.62
CA ALA A 200 -7.08 20.59 -3.27
C ALA A 200 -7.22 20.25 -4.76
N ASP A 201 -6.11 20.15 -5.48
CA ASP A 201 -6.10 19.88 -6.91
C ASP A 201 -6.53 18.45 -7.24
N ILE A 202 -6.11 17.47 -6.44
CA ILE A 202 -6.40 16.05 -6.72
C ILE A 202 -7.82 15.68 -6.28
N GLY A 203 -8.33 16.23 -5.18
CA GLY A 203 -9.65 15.90 -4.65
C GLY A 203 -9.75 14.43 -4.22
N TYR A 204 -9.09 14.09 -3.12
CA TYR A 204 -9.17 12.75 -2.51
C TYR A 204 -10.50 12.54 -1.77
N ASP A 205 -10.96 11.30 -1.69
CA ASP A 205 -12.14 10.94 -0.87
C ASP A 205 -11.81 10.88 0.62
N ALA A 206 -10.55 10.60 0.96
CA ALA A 206 -10.06 10.63 2.33
C ALA A 206 -8.59 11.06 2.40
N ILE A 207 -8.27 11.90 3.38
CA ILE A 207 -6.92 12.37 3.66
C ILE A 207 -6.64 12.11 5.14
N HIS A 208 -5.63 11.29 5.42
CA HIS A 208 -5.14 11.07 6.77
C HIS A 208 -3.95 12.00 7.02
N VAL A 209 -4.11 12.94 7.94
CA VAL A 209 -3.04 13.88 8.29
C VAL A 209 -2.44 13.48 9.63
N ALA A 210 -1.12 13.37 9.69
CA ALA A 210 -0.37 13.10 10.91
C ALA A 210 0.77 14.11 11.07
N ALA A 211 0.94 14.64 12.27
CA ALA A 211 2.14 15.41 12.61
C ALA A 211 3.37 14.49 12.60
N TYR A 212 4.49 14.96 12.07
CA TYR A 212 5.76 14.27 12.15
C TYR A 212 6.10 13.98 13.63
N SER A 213 6.29 12.70 13.90
CA SER A 213 6.74 12.18 15.19
C SER A 213 8.05 11.45 14.96
N PRO A 214 9.17 11.89 15.58
CA PRO A 214 10.43 11.17 15.47
C PRO A 214 10.25 9.76 16.03
N ARG A 215 10.75 8.78 15.29
CA ARG A 215 10.76 7.37 15.70
C ARG A 215 12.20 6.97 15.95
N PRO A 216 12.54 6.36 17.11
CA PRO A 216 13.89 5.88 17.35
C PRO A 216 14.37 5.00 16.19
N GLN A 217 15.65 5.11 15.84
CA GLN A 217 16.33 4.35 14.77
C GLN A 217 16.01 4.77 13.33
N THR A 218 15.17 5.77 13.08
CA THR A 218 14.96 6.27 11.72
C THR A 218 16.07 7.25 11.33
N VAL A 219 16.29 7.44 10.02
CA VAL A 219 17.29 8.40 9.52
C VAL A 219 16.91 9.82 9.94
N ALA A 220 15.63 10.19 9.80
CA ALA A 220 15.13 11.49 10.19
C ALA A 220 15.33 11.76 11.69
N ALA A 221 15.15 10.76 12.56
CA ALA A 221 15.36 10.94 13.99
C ALA A 221 16.83 11.04 14.42
N ARG A 222 17.78 10.51 13.63
CA ARG A 222 19.22 10.57 13.93
C ARG A 222 19.91 11.79 13.34
N ASP A 223 19.55 12.11 12.10
CA ASP A 223 20.36 12.97 11.24
C ASP A 223 19.68 14.32 10.94
N MET A 224 18.42 14.51 11.37
CA MET A 224 17.63 15.72 11.10
C MET A 224 17.11 16.31 12.42
N ALA A 225 17.24 17.62 12.58
CA ALA A 225 16.69 18.32 13.73
C ALA A 225 15.17 18.44 13.60
N ASP A 226 14.41 18.06 14.64
CA ASP A 226 12.97 18.32 14.70
C ASP A 226 12.71 19.79 15.07
N ASP A 227 12.88 20.67 14.10
CA ASP A 227 12.91 22.14 14.22
C ASP A 227 11.54 22.81 13.99
N VAL A 228 10.52 22.07 13.56
CA VAL A 228 9.15 22.58 13.42
C VAL A 228 8.43 22.55 14.78
N PRO A 229 8.00 23.71 15.33
CA PRO A 229 7.34 23.74 16.63
C PRO A 229 6.05 22.93 16.68
N VAL A 230 5.77 22.27 17.81
CA VAL A 230 4.54 21.48 18.00
C VAL A 230 3.27 22.29 17.74
N ILE A 231 3.27 23.58 18.09
CA ILE A 231 2.13 24.48 17.84
C ILE A 231 1.88 24.66 16.34
N GLU A 232 2.94 24.71 15.54
CA GLU A 232 2.86 24.82 14.09
C GLU A 232 2.42 23.49 13.47
N LYS A 233 2.92 22.35 13.96
CA LYS A 233 2.46 21.02 13.53
C LYS A 233 0.96 20.78 13.80
N LYS A 234 0.40 21.41 14.83
CA LYS A 234 -1.03 21.32 15.18
C LYS A 234 -1.90 22.29 14.38
N ARG A 235 -1.33 23.40 13.94
CA ARG A 235 -2.02 24.41 13.10
C ARG A 235 -2.22 23.89 11.67
N ARG A 236 -1.20 23.19 11.17
CA ARG A 236 -1.19 22.46 9.89
C ARG A 236 -2.09 21.24 9.95
#